data_AF-O62886-F1
#
_entry.id   AF-O62886-F1
#
_cell.length_a   1.000
_cell.length_b   1.000
_cell.length_c   1.000
_cell.angle_alpha   90.00
_cell.angle_beta   90.00
_cell.angle_gamma   90.00
#
_symmetry.space_group_name_H-M   'P 1'
#
loop_
_entity.id
_entity.type
_entity.pdbx_description
1 polymer ?
#
loop_
_entity_poly.entity_id
_entity_poly.type
_entity_poly.pdbx_seq_one_letter_code
_entity_poly.pdbx_strand_id
1 'polypeptide(L)' 'EFVRFDSDVGEYRAVTELGRPDAEYWNRQKDEMDRVRAEL' A
#
# COMPACT_ATOMS: atom_id res chain seq x y z
N GLU A 1 12.51 7.04 -8.09
CA GLU A 1 11.33 6.72 -7.26
C GLU A 1 10.84 5.34 -7.65
N PHE A 2 10.64 4.43 -6.69
CA PHE A 2 10.23 3.04 -6.97
C PHE A 2 8.73 2.80 -6.68
N VAL A 3 8.15 3.56 -5.76
CA VAL A 3 6.74 3.48 -5.32
C VAL A 3 6.19 4.89 -5.12
N ARG A 4 4.92 5.11 -5.49
CA ARG A 4 4.16 6.34 -5.24
C ARG A 4 2.87 6.03 -4.48
N PHE A 5 2.37 6.95 -3.67
CA PHE A 5 1.02 6.84 -3.11
C PHE A 5 -0.01 7.38 -4.10
N ASP A 6 -1.05 6.61 -4.40
CA ASP A 6 -2.16 6.98 -5.26
C ASP A 6 -3.37 7.36 -4.42
N SER A 7 -3.64 8.66 -4.29
CA SER A 7 -4.70 9.18 -3.41
C SER A 7 -6.12 8.86 -3.89
N ASP A 8 -6.30 8.59 -5.19
CA ASP A 8 -7.61 8.29 -5.75
C ASP A 8 -8.08 6.89 -5.33
N VAL A 9 -7.13 5.98 -5.11
CA VAL A 9 -7.37 4.59 -4.69
C VAL A 9 -7.02 4.35 -3.21
N GLY A 10 -6.20 5.24 -2.63
CA GLY A 10 -5.73 5.13 -1.26
C GLY A 10 -4.63 4.06 -1.05
N GLU A 11 -3.86 3.75 -2.09
CA GLU A 11 -2.89 2.65 -2.11
C GLU A 11 -1.54 3.07 -2.68
N TYR A 12 -0.49 2.37 -2.27
CA TYR A 12 0.83 2.46 -2.90
C TYR A 12 0.86 1.74 -4.24
N ARG A 13 1.35 2.41 -5.28
CA ARG A 13 1.53 1.89 -6.64
C ARG A 13 3.01 1.87 -6.99
N ALA A 14 3.47 0.75 -7.51
CA ALA A 14 4.83 0.63 -8.04
C ALA A 14 5.00 1.49 -9.30
N VAL A 15 6.04 2.33 -9.34
CA VAL A 15 6.39 3.15 -10.51
C VAL A 15 7.21 2.35 -11.52
N THR A 16 7.91 1.33 -11.04
CA THR A 16 8.70 0.38 -11.83
C THR A 16 8.46 -1.03 -11.33
N GLU A 17 8.82 -2.06 -12.10
CA GLU A 17 8.65 -3.45 -11.66
C GLU A 17 9.41 -3.77 -10.37
N LEU A 18 10.55 -3.11 -10.13
CA LEU A 18 11.35 -3.26 -8.92
C LEU A 18 10.63 -2.77 -7.65
N GLY A 19 9.68 -1.85 -7.78
CA GLY A 19 8.91 -1.33 -6.64
C GLY A 19 7.67 -2.13 -6.30
N ARG A 20 7.36 -3.19 -7.07
CA ARG A 20 6.19 -4.06 -6.81
C ARG A 20 6.23 -4.71 -5.41
N PRO A 21 7.34 -5.33 -4.97
CA PRO A 21 7.41 -5.90 -3.62
C PRO A 21 7.24 -4.83 -2.53
N ASP A 22 7.80 -3.63 -2.72
CA ASP A 22 7.66 -2.54 -1.76
C ASP A 22 6.21 -2.05 -1.68
N ALA A 23 5.54 -1.84 -2.82
CA ALA A 23 4.14 -1.41 -2.87
C ALA A 23 3.20 -2.42 -2.20
N GLU A 24 3.39 -3.72 -2.46
CA GLU A 24 2.61 -4.79 -1.82
C GLU A 24 2.82 -4.84 -0.31
N TYR A 25 4.07 -4.67 0.15
CA TYR A 25 4.39 -4.66 1.58
C TYR A 25 3.65 -3.51 2.31
N TRP A 26 3.72 -2.30 1.76
CA TRP A 26 3.07 -1.14 2.36
C TRP A 26 1.55 -1.23 2.34
N ASN A 27 0.95 -1.74 1.26
CA ASN A 27 -0.51 -1.93 1.20
C ASN A 27 -1.00 -2.99 2.19
N ARG A 28 -0.26 -4.09 2.37
CA ARG A 28 -0.62 -5.12 3.36
C ARG A 28 -0.64 -4.56 4.78
N GLN A 29 0.35 -3.74 5.14
CA GLN A 29 0.40 -3.15 6.48
C GLN A 29 -0.78 -2.21 6.73
N LYS A 30 -1.21 -1.45 5.71
CA LYS A 30 -2.43 -0.64 5.78
C LYS A 30 -3.67 -1.53 5.96
N ASP A 31 -3.79 -2.61 5.21
CA ASP A 31 -4.94 -3.53 5.31
C ASP A 31 -5.05 -4.16 6.71
N GLU A 32 -3.92 -4.51 7.32
CA GLU A 32 -3.88 -5.01 8.70
C GLU A 32 -4.35 -3.94 9.70
N MET A 33 -3.91 -2.69 9.53
CA MET A 33 -4.37 -1.58 10.38
C MET A 33 -5.85 -1.27 10.20
N ASP A 34 -6.36 -1.33 8.96
CA ASP A 34 -7.77 -1.10 8.67
C ASP A 34 -8.65 -2.21 9.26
N ARG A 35 -8.20 -3.47 9.20
CA ARG A 35 -8.86 -4.58 9.88
C ARG A 35 -8.94 -4.34 11.39
N VAL A 36 -7.84 -3.96 12.03
CA VAL A 36 -7.82 -3.69 13.49
C VAL A 36 -8.77 -2.54 13.85
N ARG A 37 -8.86 -1.50 13.01
CA ARG A 37 -9.81 -0.38 13.22
C ARG A 37 -11.26 -0.80 13.02
N ALA A 38 -11.55 -1.71 12.10
CA ALA A 38 -12.90 -2.22 11.86
C ALA A 38 -13.38 -3.20 12.95
N GLU A 39 -12.44 -3.79 13.71
CA GLU A 39 -12.74 -4.66 14.87
C GLU A 39 -13.08 -3.87 16.17
N LEU A 40 -13.04 -2.53 16.15
CA LEU A 40 -13.41 -1.61 17.26
C LEU A 40 -14.79 -0.97 17.07
#